data_AF-A0A6J6KH18-F1
#
_entry.id   AF-A0A6J6KH18-F1
#
_cell.length_a   1.000
_cell.length_b   1.000
_cell.length_c   1.000
_cell.angle_alpha   90.00
_cell.angle_beta   90.00
_cell.angle_gamma   90.00
#
_symmetry.space_group_name_H-M   'P 1'
#
loop_
_entity.id
_entity.type
_entity.pdbx_description
1 polymer ?
#
loop_
_entity_poly.entity_id
_entity_poly.type
_entity_poly.pdbx_seq_one_letter_code
_entity_poly.pdbx_strand_id
1 'polypeptide(L)' 'MSFEMEEAVKAFNWNFTELQRVTINAMKSAFIPYPERLEIIEKVIKPGYAKISSGT' A
#
# COMPACT_ATOMS: atom_id res chain seq x y z
N MET A 1 2.02 2.90 -12.04
CA MET A 1 2.57 1.73 -11.29
C MET A 1 3.98 1.47 -11.83
N SER A 2 4.87 0.78 -11.10
CA SER A 2 6.14 0.34 -11.70
C SER A 2 5.94 -0.97 -12.47
N PHE A 3 6.87 -1.31 -13.36
CA PHE A 3 6.85 -2.57 -14.12
C PHE A 3 6.82 -3.80 -13.19
N GLU A 4 7.64 -3.81 -12.14
CA GLU A 4 7.73 -4.93 -11.18
C GLU A 4 6.44 -5.12 -10.41
N MET A 5 5.77 -4.02 -10.04
CA MET A 5 4.49 -4.08 -9.34
C MET A 5 3.37 -4.60 -10.25
N GLU A 6 3.39 -4.24 -11.54
CA GLU A 6 2.45 -4.79 -12.53
C GLU A 6 2.66 -6.29 -12.76
N GLU A 7 3.91 -6.74 -12.89
CA GLU A 7 4.22 -8.16 -13.04
C GLU A 7 3.83 -8.97 -11.80
N ALA A 8 4.03 -8.43 -10.59
CA ALA A 8 3.56 -9.08 -9.36
C ALA A 8 2.02 -9.22 -9.32
N VAL A 9 1.29 -8.17 -9.72
CA VAL A 9 -0.18 -8.22 -9.81
C VAL A 9 -0.64 -9.31 -10.77
N LYS A 10 -0.02 -9.42 -11.95
CA LYS A 10 -0.33 -10.45 -12.95
C LYS A 10 0.00 -11.86 -12.45
N ALA A 11 1.19 -12.04 -11.88
CA ALA A 11 1.68 -13.34 -11.45
C ALA A 11 0.88 -13.92 -10.26
N PHE A 12 0.46 -13.06 -9.33
CA PHE A 12 -0.18 -13.49 -8.08
C PHE A 12 -1.68 -13.16 -8.00
N ASN A 13 -2.25 -12.61 -9.07
CA ASN A 13 -3.65 -12.17 -9.14
C ASN A 13 -4.04 -11.26 -7.96
N TRP A 14 -3.17 -10.31 -7.62
CA TRP A 14 -3.39 -9.41 -6.50
C TRP A 14 -4.45 -8.37 -6.82
N ASN A 15 -5.27 -8.07 -5.81
CA ASN A 15 -6.21 -6.97 -5.84
C ASN A 15 -5.71 -5.80 -4.97
N PHE A 16 -6.51 -4.74 -4.86
CA PHE A 16 -6.15 -3.56 -4.06
C PHE A 16 -5.90 -3.86 -2.58
N THR A 17 -6.53 -4.90 -2.01
CA THR A 17 -6.28 -5.32 -0.63
C THR A 17 -4.84 -5.83 -0.45
N GLU A 18 -4.35 -6.64 -1.38
CA GLU A 18 -2.97 -7.15 -1.34
C GLU A 18 -1.96 -6.03 -1.60
N LEU A 19 -2.24 -5.14 -2.55
CA LEU A 19 -1.41 -3.95 -2.80
C LEU A 19 -1.35 -3.03 -1.57
N GLN A 20 -2.47 -2.81 -0.86
CA GLN A 20 -2.48 -2.06 0.39
C GLN A 20 -1.60 -2.74 1.45
N ARG A 21 -1.70 -4.07 1.58
CA ARG A 21 -0.92 -4.84 2.56
C ARG A 21 0.58 -4.70 2.34
N VAL A 22 1.07 -4.90 1.11
CA VAL A 22 2.51 -4.82 0.82
C VAL A 22 3.03 -3.39 0.97
N THR A 23 2.22 -2.38 0.65
CA THR A 23 2.59 -0.96 0.85
C THR A 23 2.67 -0.58 2.34
N ILE A 24 1.74 -1.07 3.17
CA ILE A 24 1.81 -0.90 4.63
C ILE A 24 3.06 -1.59 5.18
N ASN A 25 3.38 -2.81 4.71
CA ASN A 25 4.56 -3.54 5.14
C ASN A 25 5.85 -2.80 4.75
N ALA A 26 5.91 -2.22 3.55
CA ALA A 26 7.03 -1.37 3.14
C ALA A 26 7.20 -0.17 4.09
N MET A 27 6.11 0.53 4.43
CA MET A 27 6.18 1.66 5.37
C MET A 27 6.58 1.23 6.79
N LYS A 28 6.12 0.07 7.26
CA LYS A 28 6.57 -0.51 8.55
C LYS A 28 8.06 -0.83 8.55
N SER A 29 8.63 -1.20 7.41
CA SER A 29 10.07 -1.50 7.26
C SER A 29 10.92 -0.27 6.96
N ALA A 30 10.32 0.90 6.70
CA ALA A 30 11.04 2.12 6.40
C ALA A 30 11.90 2.59 7.59
N PHE A 31 13.07 3.14 7.30
CA PHE A 31 14.00 3.70 8.28
C PHE A 31 13.69 5.17 8.61
N ILE A 32 12.45 5.43 9.00
CA ILE A 32 12.00 6.71 9.55
C ILE A 32 11.45 6.49 10.97
N PRO A 33 11.36 7.53 11.82
CA PRO A 33 10.82 7.41 13.17
C PRO A 33 9.43 6.76 13.22
N TYR A 34 9.18 5.97 14.26
CA TYR A 34 7.94 5.20 14.39
C TYR A 34 6.66 6.05 14.31
N PRO A 35 6.56 7.22 14.96
CA PRO A 35 5.38 8.07 14.84
C PRO A 35 5.10 8.52 13.40
N GLU A 36 6.16 8.82 12.63
CA GLU A 36 6.04 9.23 11.23
C GLU A 36 5.53 8.08 10.34
N ARG A 37 6.00 6.85 10.61
CA ARG A 37 5.45 5.66 9.93
C ARG A 37 3.96 5.51 10.17
N LEU A 38 3.51 5.64 11.42
CA LEU A 38 2.09 5.56 11.76
C LEU A 38 1.28 6.65 11.07
N GLU A 39 1.79 7.89 11.07
CA GLU A 39 1.11 9.00 10.40
C GLU A 39 0.91 8.74 8.91
N ILE A 40 1.95 8.26 8.21
CA ILE A 40 1.86 7.94 6.78
C ILE A 40 0.91 6.76 6.53
N ILE A 41 0.97 5.71 7.37
CA ILE A 41 0.09 4.54 7.23
C ILE A 41 -1.38 4.94 7.39
N GLU A 42 -1.71 5.69 8.45
CA GLU A 42 -3.10 5.99 8.80
C GLU A 42 -3.69 7.14 7.99
N LYS A 43 -2.91 8.18 7.66
CA LYS A 43 -3.42 9.39 6.99
C LYS A 43 -3.26 9.37 5.47
N VAL A 44 -2.34 8.57 4.93
CA VAL A 44 -2.04 8.56 3.48
C VAL A 44 -2.33 7.21 2.85
N ILE A 45 -1.69 6.13 3.32
CA ILE A 45 -1.77 4.81 2.67
C ILE A 45 -3.19 4.24 2.76
N LYS A 46 -3.73 4.06 3.98
CA LYS A 46 -5.06 3.47 4.15
C LYS A 46 -6.16 4.29 3.46
N PRO A 47 -6.24 5.63 3.61
CA PRO A 47 -7.27 6.41 2.93
C PRO A 47 -7.10 6.42 1.40
N GLY A 48 -5.86 6.38 0.89
CA GLY A 48 -5.57 6.31 -0.53
C GLY A 48 -6.12 5.04 -1.17
N TYR A 49 -5.86 3.87 -0.56
CA TYR A 49 -6.42 2.61 -1.04
C TYR A 49 -7.93 2.53 -0.83
N ALA A 50 -8.45 3.03 0.30
CA ALA A 50 -9.89 3.07 0.57
C ALA A 50 -10.65 3.75 -0.58
N LYS A 51 -10.22 4.95 -1.01
CA LYS A 51 -10.83 5.70 -2.13
C LYS A 51 -10.95 4.91 -3.43
N ILE A 52 -9.96 4.06 -3.72
CA ILE A 52 -9.91 3.28 -4.98
C ILE A 52 -10.69 1.97 -4.82
N SER A 53 -10.65 1.35 -3.64
CA SER A 53 -11.35 0.10 -3.34
C SER A 53 -12.86 0.27 -3.10
N SER A 54 -13.31 1.44 -2.65
CA SER A 54 -14.69 1.70 -2.24
C SER A 54 -15.61 2.12 -3.38
N GLY A 55 -15.12 2.20 -4.62
CA GLY A 55 -15.93 2.37 -5.83
C GLY A 55 -17.03 3.44 -5.75
N THR A 56 -16.67 4.68 -6.02
CA THR A 56 -17.42 5.45 -7.03
C THR A 56 -16.66 5.36 -8.33
#